data_AF-A0A919N0B2-F1
#
_entry.id   AF-A0A919N0B2-F1
#
_cell.length_a   1.000
_cell.length_b   1.000
_cell.length_c   1.000
_cell.angle_alpha   90.00
_cell.angle_beta   90.00
_cell.angle_gamma   90.00
#
_symmetry.space_group_name_H-M   'P 1'
#
loop_
_entity.id
_entity.type
_entity.pdbx_description
1 polymer ?
#
loop_
_entity_poly.entity_id
_entity_poly.type
_entity_poly.pdbx_seq_one_letter_code
_entity_poly.pdbx_strand_id
1 'polypeptide(L)'
;MAAGLSSTGNATTGGRLRGAPEIAGGTRNGVEPRAALYRLRGMNKWMIPPALALAAGLTGCGATAAGSAPAEQPGVHDSWVSCEQAEQDAQPVGLTGGFRPVSAVICAERDLPRAVGAPSPAPAERRVTDVTALVSALQLPDEQPTTGACTRILITPPWIALLDAQGRWIHVRVPVDQCRKPRAEVMTAVRKAGPR
;
A
#
# COMPACT_ATOMS: atom_id res chain seq x y z
N MET A 1 -43.91 -27.12 43.83
CA MET A 1 -43.09 -26.18 44.62
C MET A 1 -42.55 -25.16 43.61
N ALA A 2 -43.33 -24.09 43.39
CA ALA A 2 -43.06 -22.71 43.82
C ALA A 2 -41.88 -22.08 43.03
N ALA A 3 -42.17 -21.24 42.01
CA ALA A 3 -42.24 -19.76 42.07
C ALA A 3 -40.85 -19.14 42.34
N GLY A 4 -40.35 -18.10 41.65
CA GLY A 4 -40.87 -17.10 40.73
C GLY A 4 -39.90 -15.89 40.77
N LEU A 5 -40.26 -14.80 40.07
CA LEU A 5 -39.74 -13.41 40.11
C LEU A 5 -38.56 -13.13 39.16
N SER A 6 -38.79 -12.49 38.00
CA SER A 6 -39.17 -11.07 37.78
C SER A 6 -38.05 -10.09 38.12
N SER A 7 -37.49 -9.44 37.10
CA SER A 7 -36.93 -8.10 37.26
C SER A 7 -37.38 -7.21 36.11
N THR A 8 -37.97 -6.11 36.53
CA THR A 8 -38.71 -5.08 35.81
C THR A 8 -37.79 -4.08 35.13
N GLY A 9 -38.36 -3.40 34.13
CA GLY A 9 -37.68 -2.47 33.24
C GLY A 9 -37.20 -1.16 33.86
N ASN A 10 -36.63 -0.32 32.99
CA ASN A 10 -36.94 1.10 33.03
C ASN A 10 -36.83 1.71 31.64
N ALA A 11 -37.96 2.29 31.21
CA ALA A 11 -38.04 3.24 30.13
C ALA A 11 -37.58 4.60 30.65
N THR A 12 -36.75 5.34 29.90
CA THR A 12 -36.49 6.75 30.19
C THR A 12 -36.14 7.51 28.91
N THR A 13 -37.14 8.28 28.47
CA THR A 13 -37.02 9.69 28.04
C THR A 13 -36.50 10.00 26.64
N GLY A 14 -37.45 10.44 25.81
CA GLY A 14 -37.21 11.22 24.61
C GLY A 14 -36.55 12.57 24.91
N GLY A 15 -35.63 12.94 24.03
CA GLY A 15 -34.93 14.22 24.06
C GLY A 15 -34.86 14.84 22.67
N ARG A 16 -35.88 15.66 22.36
CA ARG A 16 -35.72 17.01 21.82
C ARG A 16 -34.80 17.17 20.59
N LEU A 17 -35.39 17.06 19.40
CA LEU A 17 -34.85 17.63 18.15
C LEU A 17 -34.81 19.16 18.28
N ARG A 18 -33.62 19.73 18.46
CA ARG A 18 -33.34 21.17 18.32
C ARG A 18 -32.21 21.36 17.32
N GLY A 19 -32.42 22.28 16.39
CA GLY A 19 -31.36 23.06 15.77
C GLY A 19 -30.81 22.47 14.47
N ALA A 20 -31.47 22.81 13.37
CA ALA A 20 -30.79 22.93 12.08
C ALA A 20 -29.85 24.15 12.14
N PRO A 21 -28.54 24.00 11.85
CA PRO A 21 -27.73 25.15 11.49
C PRO A 21 -27.97 25.49 10.02
N GLU A 22 -28.50 26.69 9.82
CA GLU A 22 -28.48 27.46 8.59
C GLU A 22 -27.01 27.67 8.17
N ILE A 23 -26.52 26.89 7.21
CA ILE A 23 -25.19 27.11 6.64
C ILE A 23 -25.33 28.15 5.53
N ALA A 24 -24.83 29.34 5.85
CA ALA A 24 -24.68 30.49 5.00
C ALA A 24 -24.06 30.18 3.63
N GLY A 25 -24.60 30.84 2.60
CA GLY A 25 -24.06 30.84 1.25
C GLY A 25 -22.64 31.39 1.22
N GLY A 26 -21.68 30.48 1.02
CA GLY A 26 -20.30 30.79 0.68
C GLY A 26 -20.18 31.12 -0.80
N THR A 27 -19.72 32.33 -1.06
CA THR A 27 -19.50 32.94 -2.37
C THR A 27 -18.54 32.14 -3.25
N ARG A 28 -18.85 32.17 -4.55
CA ARG A 28 -18.10 31.60 -5.68
C ARG A 28 -16.65 32.08 -5.66
N ASN A 29 -15.71 31.19 -5.34
CA ASN A 29 -14.32 31.40 -5.70
C ASN A 29 -14.12 30.92 -7.14
N GLY A 30 -13.80 31.88 -8.00
CA GLY A 30 -13.46 31.66 -9.39
C GLY A 30 -12.27 30.71 -9.52
N VAL A 31 -12.48 29.61 -10.23
CA VAL A 31 -11.39 28.76 -10.72
C VAL A 31 -10.94 29.37 -12.04
N GLU A 32 -9.83 30.10 -12.01
CA GLU A 32 -9.08 30.40 -13.23
C GLU A 32 -8.64 29.08 -13.88
N PRO A 33 -8.91 28.87 -15.17
CA PRO A 33 -8.34 27.75 -15.90
C PRO A 33 -6.88 28.07 -16.19
N ARG A 34 -5.97 27.57 -15.34
CA ARG A 34 -4.55 27.52 -15.69
C ARG A 34 -4.38 26.53 -16.83
N ALA A 35 -4.25 27.10 -18.01
CA ALA A 35 -3.86 26.45 -19.24
C ALA A 35 -2.68 25.50 -18.99
N ALA A 36 -2.93 24.22 -19.20
CA ALA A 36 -1.90 23.20 -19.33
C ALA A 36 -1.08 23.49 -20.60
N LEU A 37 0.01 24.24 -20.44
CA LEU A 37 1.06 24.30 -21.43
C LEU A 37 1.79 22.95 -21.46
N TYR A 38 1.34 22.10 -22.38
CA TYR A 38 2.12 20.98 -22.88
C TYR A 38 3.47 21.49 -23.41
N ARG A 39 4.55 21.31 -22.63
CA ARG A 39 5.91 21.40 -23.16
C ARG A 39 6.28 20.08 -23.82
N LEU A 40 6.03 20.03 -25.13
CA LEU A 40 6.71 19.12 -26.04
C LEU A 40 8.21 19.42 -26.09
N ARG A 41 8.97 18.36 -26.41
CA ARG A 41 10.30 18.37 -27.05
C ARG A 41 11.50 18.78 -26.18
N GLY A 42 12.28 17.76 -25.82
CA GLY A 42 13.69 17.89 -25.43
C GLY A 42 14.49 16.68 -25.92
N MET A 43 14.61 16.52 -27.25
CA MET A 43 15.61 15.66 -27.87
C MET A 43 16.99 16.24 -27.55
N ASN A 44 17.68 15.72 -26.52
CA ASN A 44 19.08 16.07 -26.28
C ASN A 44 20.00 14.91 -26.71
N LYS A 45 20.21 14.83 -28.02
CA LYS A 45 21.42 14.28 -28.64
C LYS A 45 22.58 15.22 -28.28
N TRP A 46 23.40 14.91 -27.28
CA TRP A 46 24.71 15.58 -27.14
C TRP A 46 25.79 14.60 -26.69
N MET A 47 26.68 14.33 -27.66
CA MET A 47 28.13 14.16 -27.56
C MET A 47 28.71 13.06 -26.66
N ILE A 48 29.17 12.00 -27.33
CA ILE A 48 30.27 11.14 -26.89
C ILE A 48 31.57 11.77 -27.42
N PRO A 49 32.55 12.16 -26.57
CA PRO A 49 33.93 12.35 -27.01
C PRO A 49 34.74 11.05 -26.88
N PRO A 50 35.59 10.70 -27.86
CA PRO A 50 36.61 9.68 -27.69
C PRO A 50 37.88 10.36 -27.15
N ALA A 51 38.29 10.01 -25.93
CA ALA A 51 39.62 10.34 -25.42
C ALA A 51 40.36 9.06 -25.08
N LEU A 52 41.24 8.67 -25.99
CA LEU A 52 42.40 7.83 -25.69
C LEU A 52 43.23 8.52 -24.61
N ALA A 53 43.52 7.82 -23.52
CA ALA A 53 44.67 8.09 -22.68
C ALA A 53 45.26 6.76 -22.22
N LEU A 54 46.33 6.33 -22.91
CA LEU A 54 47.28 5.37 -22.37
C LEU A 54 48.00 6.04 -21.19
N ALA A 55 47.92 5.45 -20.00
CA ALA A 55 48.85 5.71 -18.91
C ALA A 55 49.21 4.39 -18.24
N ALA A 56 50.43 3.93 -18.51
CA ALA A 56 51.10 2.89 -17.75
C ALA A 56 51.55 3.50 -16.40
N GLY A 57 51.19 2.85 -15.29
CA GLY A 57 51.53 3.29 -13.93
C GLY A 57 51.61 2.10 -12.98
N LEU A 58 52.68 2.08 -12.21
CA LEU A 58 53.20 0.98 -11.41
C LEU A 58 52.35 0.58 -10.18
N THR A 59 52.32 -0.73 -9.93
CA THR A 59 52.27 -1.43 -8.62
C THR A 59 51.81 -0.67 -7.38
N GLY A 60 50.63 -1.05 -6.89
CA GLY A 60 50.25 -0.96 -5.48
C GLY A 60 49.32 -2.12 -5.14
N CYS A 61 49.84 -3.14 -4.45
CA CYS A 61 49.06 -4.30 -3.98
C CYS A 61 48.25 -3.89 -2.74
N GLY A 62 47.29 -2.99 -2.93
CA GLY A 62 46.25 -2.72 -1.95
C GLY A 62 45.12 -3.70 -2.20
N ALA A 63 44.94 -4.67 -1.31
CA ALA A 63 43.74 -5.50 -1.28
C ALA A 63 42.55 -4.59 -0.98
N THR A 64 41.94 -4.01 -2.02
CA THR A 64 40.58 -3.52 -1.97
C THR A 64 39.74 -4.73 -1.64
N ALA A 65 39.31 -4.84 -0.39
CA ALA A 65 38.16 -5.67 -0.04
C ALA A 65 37.08 -5.26 -1.02
N ALA A 66 36.82 -6.11 -2.01
CA ALA A 66 35.67 -5.99 -2.88
C ALA A 66 34.49 -6.05 -1.92
N GLY A 67 34.01 -4.88 -1.51
CA GLY A 67 32.78 -4.74 -0.78
C GLY A 67 31.75 -5.37 -1.69
N SER A 68 31.33 -6.59 -1.35
CA SER A 68 30.29 -7.30 -2.06
C SER A 68 29.13 -6.34 -2.19
N ALA A 69 28.88 -5.85 -3.41
CA ALA A 69 27.70 -5.06 -3.68
C ALA A 69 26.53 -5.89 -3.12
N PRO A 70 25.70 -5.32 -2.23
CA PRO A 70 24.59 -6.07 -1.66
C PRO A 70 23.79 -6.61 -2.83
N ALA A 71 23.61 -7.93 -2.86
CA ALA A 71 22.87 -8.58 -3.92
C ALA A 71 21.53 -7.86 -4.08
N GLU A 72 21.31 -7.30 -5.27
CA GLU A 72 20.09 -6.57 -5.59
C GLU A 72 18.92 -7.55 -5.43
N GLN A 73 18.08 -7.29 -4.42
CA GLN A 73 16.93 -8.14 -4.17
C GLN A 73 15.88 -7.87 -5.25
N PRO A 74 15.37 -8.91 -5.94
CA PRO A 74 14.34 -8.72 -6.93
C PRO A 74 13.11 -7.99 -6.37
N GLY A 75 12.62 -7.00 -7.10
CA GLY A 75 11.41 -6.25 -6.75
C GLY A 75 11.56 -5.20 -5.65
N VAL A 76 12.80 -4.85 -5.26
CA VAL A 76 13.05 -3.69 -4.39
C VAL A 76 13.13 -2.42 -5.24
N HIS A 77 12.38 -1.42 -4.84
CA HIS A 77 12.34 -0.09 -5.43
C HIS A 77 12.94 0.93 -4.47
N ASP A 78 13.62 1.96 -4.99
CA ASP A 78 14.43 2.88 -4.16
C ASP A 78 13.62 3.76 -3.22
N SER A 79 12.47 4.26 -3.66
CA SER A 79 11.66 5.21 -2.88
C SER A 79 10.18 5.09 -3.17
N TRP A 80 9.36 5.15 -2.12
CA TRP A 80 7.91 5.22 -2.24
C TRP A 80 7.46 6.61 -2.69
N VAL A 81 6.53 6.68 -3.64
CA VAL A 81 5.90 7.94 -4.08
C VAL A 81 4.41 7.97 -3.73
N SER A 82 3.61 7.10 -4.34
CA SER A 82 2.17 7.02 -4.13
C SER A 82 1.61 5.67 -4.58
N CYS A 83 0.40 5.33 -4.12
CA CYS A 83 -0.33 4.15 -4.58
C CYS A 83 -0.58 4.15 -6.09
N GLU A 84 -0.95 5.30 -6.66
CA GLU A 84 -1.27 5.43 -8.08
C GLU A 84 -0.09 5.09 -8.99
N GLN A 85 1.12 5.51 -8.60
CA GLN A 85 2.32 5.20 -9.34
C GLN A 85 2.75 3.75 -9.12
N ALA A 86 2.65 3.25 -7.89
CA ALA A 86 3.16 1.93 -7.54
C ALA A 86 2.35 0.77 -8.16
N GLU A 87 1.03 0.94 -8.33
CA GLU A 87 0.15 -0.08 -8.92
C GLU A 87 0.47 -0.41 -10.39
N GLN A 88 1.10 0.52 -11.11
CA GLN A 88 1.39 0.37 -12.55
C GLN A 88 2.63 -0.50 -12.82
N ASP A 89 3.62 -0.44 -11.92
CA ASP A 89 4.99 -0.85 -12.26
C ASP A 89 5.50 -2.04 -11.43
N ALA A 90 4.84 -2.39 -10.31
CA ALA A 90 5.42 -3.34 -9.35
C ALA A 90 4.78 -4.73 -9.39
N GLN A 91 5.59 -5.73 -9.75
CA GLN A 91 5.23 -7.14 -9.61
C GLN A 91 5.33 -7.59 -8.15
N PRO A 92 4.35 -8.38 -7.64
CA PRO A 92 4.39 -8.85 -6.28
C PRO A 92 5.49 -9.89 -6.06
N VAL A 93 6.31 -9.70 -5.03
CA VAL A 93 7.40 -10.60 -4.64
C VAL A 93 7.14 -11.27 -3.28
N GLY A 94 7.65 -12.48 -3.09
CA GLY A 94 7.59 -13.13 -1.78
C GLY A 94 8.44 -12.38 -0.76
N LEU A 95 7.94 -12.27 0.48
CA LEU A 95 8.73 -11.69 1.57
C LEU A 95 9.84 -12.67 1.98
N THR A 96 11.07 -12.37 1.58
CA THR A 96 12.26 -13.12 1.98
C THR A 96 12.92 -12.48 3.20
N GLY A 97 13.70 -13.25 3.96
CA GLY A 97 14.33 -12.76 5.21
C GLY A 97 15.35 -11.62 5.04
N GLY A 98 15.70 -11.26 3.80
CA GLY A 98 16.64 -10.17 3.50
C GLY A 98 16.03 -8.77 3.51
N PHE A 99 14.71 -8.65 3.41
CA PHE A 99 14.01 -7.37 3.51
C PHE A 99 13.45 -7.21 4.93
N ARG A 100 13.70 -6.06 5.58
CA ARG A 100 13.29 -5.79 6.97
C ARG A 100 12.26 -4.65 7.00
N PRO A 101 10.96 -4.97 6.95
CA PRO A 101 9.90 -3.95 6.98
C PRO A 101 9.90 -3.22 8.31
N VAL A 102 9.83 -1.89 8.25
CA VAL A 102 9.60 -1.02 9.42
C VAL A 102 8.28 -0.28 9.31
N SER A 103 7.72 -0.18 8.10
CA SER A 103 6.39 0.36 7.87
C SER A 103 5.76 -0.30 6.64
N ALA A 104 4.46 -0.11 6.47
CA ALA A 104 3.73 -0.59 5.30
C ALA A 104 2.81 0.52 4.77
N VAL A 105 2.60 0.50 3.47
CA VAL A 105 1.56 1.27 2.79
C VAL A 105 0.52 0.29 2.26
N ILE A 106 -0.73 0.53 2.60
CA ILE A 106 -1.88 -0.22 2.09
C ILE A 106 -2.65 0.71 1.17
N CYS A 107 -2.75 0.30 -0.09
CA CYS A 107 -3.52 1.02 -1.10
C CYS A 107 -4.92 0.39 -1.15
N ALA A 108 -5.93 1.20 -0.87
CA ALA A 108 -7.33 0.80 -0.88
C ALA A 108 -8.11 1.67 -1.86
N GLU A 109 -9.08 1.09 -2.55
CA GLU A 109 -10.11 1.89 -3.20
C GLU A 109 -10.91 2.65 -2.13
N ARG A 110 -11.25 3.91 -2.39
CA ARG A 110 -12.11 4.67 -1.47
C ARG A 110 -13.54 4.16 -1.59
N ASP A 111 -14.07 3.59 -0.51
CA ASP A 111 -15.50 3.28 -0.35
C ASP A 111 -16.32 4.55 -0.08
N LEU A 112 -16.26 5.55 -0.97
CA LEU A 112 -17.12 6.74 -0.88
C LEU A 112 -18.24 6.66 -1.93
N PRO A 113 -19.51 6.89 -1.53
CA PRO A 113 -20.61 7.07 -2.47
C PRO A 113 -20.23 8.14 -3.50
N ARG A 114 -20.33 7.80 -4.78
CA ARG A 114 -19.87 8.66 -5.88
C ARG A 114 -21.05 9.08 -6.73
N ALA A 115 -21.06 10.35 -7.13
CA ALA A 115 -21.93 10.82 -8.20
C ALA A 115 -21.52 10.16 -9.52
N VAL A 116 -22.49 9.66 -10.28
CA VAL A 116 -22.25 9.06 -11.60
C VAL A 116 -21.49 10.06 -12.48
N GLY A 117 -20.34 9.65 -13.03
CA GLY A 117 -19.52 10.47 -13.93
C GLY A 117 -18.40 11.32 -13.29
N ALA A 118 -18.26 11.33 -11.96
CA ALA A 118 -17.06 11.92 -11.35
C ALA A 118 -15.80 11.14 -11.79
N PRO A 119 -14.59 11.73 -11.84
CA PRO A 119 -13.32 11.01 -12.09
C PRO A 119 -12.94 10.10 -10.93
N SER A 120 -12.09 9.09 -11.19
CA SER A 120 -11.75 8.09 -10.16
C SER A 120 -10.97 8.73 -9.03
N PRO A 121 -11.41 8.58 -7.76
CA PRO A 121 -10.64 9.11 -6.66
C PRO A 121 -9.30 8.39 -6.65
N ALA A 122 -8.23 9.14 -6.39
CA ALA A 122 -6.94 8.54 -6.10
C ALA A 122 -7.09 7.48 -4.99
N PRO A 123 -6.41 6.33 -5.09
CA PRO A 123 -6.44 5.29 -4.07
C PRO A 123 -6.21 5.91 -2.69
N ALA A 124 -6.98 5.47 -1.70
CA ALA A 124 -6.69 5.82 -0.32
C ALA A 124 -5.38 5.17 0.08
N GLU A 125 -4.36 6.00 0.32
CA GLU A 125 -3.11 5.56 0.91
C GLU A 125 -3.27 5.49 2.43
N ARG A 126 -2.96 4.33 3.01
CA ARG A 126 -2.89 4.16 4.46
C ARG A 126 -1.51 3.69 4.88
N ARG A 127 -0.88 4.44 5.77
CA ARG A 127 0.43 4.11 6.36
C ARG A 127 0.26 3.38 7.69
N VAL A 128 1.02 2.32 7.86
CA VAL A 128 1.04 1.47 9.05
C VAL A 128 2.47 1.41 9.58
N THR A 129 2.67 1.77 10.84
CA THR A 129 3.99 1.75 11.49
C THR A 129 4.18 0.52 12.38
N ASP A 130 3.12 0.04 13.06
CA ASP A 130 3.15 -1.27 13.70
C ASP A 130 2.83 -2.36 12.67
N VAL A 131 3.88 -2.87 12.02
CA VAL A 131 3.78 -3.87 10.96
C VAL A 131 3.88 -5.30 11.47
N THR A 132 4.06 -5.52 12.77
CA THR A 132 4.43 -6.83 13.33
C THR A 132 3.42 -7.91 12.95
N ALA A 133 2.13 -7.68 13.20
CA ALA A 133 1.08 -8.63 12.87
C ALA A 133 0.90 -8.84 11.36
N LEU A 134 1.10 -7.79 10.57
CA LEU A 134 0.97 -7.84 9.11
C LEU A 134 2.11 -8.65 8.49
N VAL A 135 3.35 -8.40 8.91
CA VAL A 135 4.54 -9.13 8.45
C VAL A 135 4.42 -10.61 8.79
N SER A 136 4.02 -10.95 10.03
CA SER A 136 3.80 -12.36 10.41
C SER A 136 2.76 -13.05 9.54
N ALA A 137 1.67 -12.36 9.17
CA ALA A 137 0.65 -12.92 8.28
C ALA A 137 1.15 -13.09 6.83
N LEU A 138 1.96 -12.16 6.33
CA LEU A 138 2.53 -12.19 4.98
C LEU A 138 3.63 -13.25 4.80
N GLN A 139 4.26 -13.70 5.89
CA GLN A 139 5.25 -14.78 5.87
C GLN A 139 4.63 -16.17 5.86
N LEU A 140 3.30 -16.29 6.02
CA LEU A 140 2.63 -17.57 5.92
C LEU A 140 2.80 -18.15 4.51
N PRO A 141 2.99 -19.46 4.37
CA PRO A 141 2.96 -20.10 3.06
C PRO A 141 1.54 -20.06 2.48
N ASP A 142 1.47 -20.15 1.15
CA ASP A 142 0.22 -20.50 0.48
C ASP A 142 -0.23 -21.89 0.94
N GLU A 143 -1.54 -22.05 1.12
CA GLU A 143 -2.12 -23.35 1.39
C GLU A 143 -2.23 -24.17 0.11
N GLN A 144 -2.14 -25.49 0.23
CA GLN A 144 -2.31 -26.37 -0.92
C GLN A 144 -3.77 -26.36 -1.38
N PRO A 145 -4.04 -26.30 -2.70
CA PRO A 145 -5.39 -26.42 -3.22
C PRO A 145 -6.03 -27.75 -2.80
N THR A 146 -7.32 -27.71 -2.44
CA THR A 146 -8.10 -28.92 -2.14
C THR A 146 -9.16 -29.16 -3.20
N THR A 147 -9.68 -30.39 -3.28
CA THR A 147 -10.79 -30.76 -4.18
C THR A 147 -12.17 -30.33 -3.66
N GLY A 148 -12.21 -29.64 -2.51
CA GLY A 148 -13.44 -29.18 -1.88
C GLY A 148 -14.14 -28.06 -2.63
N ALA A 149 -15.39 -27.80 -2.26
CA ALA A 149 -16.16 -26.70 -2.84
C ALA A 149 -15.68 -25.35 -2.30
N CYS A 150 -15.21 -24.47 -3.20
CA CYS A 150 -14.88 -23.09 -2.89
C CYS A 150 -16.03 -22.14 -3.26
N THR A 151 -16.21 -21.08 -2.47
CA THR A 151 -17.21 -20.05 -2.79
C THR A 151 -16.78 -19.28 -4.04
N ARG A 152 -17.72 -18.98 -4.94
CA ARG A 152 -17.47 -18.23 -6.20
C ARG A 152 -17.25 -16.71 -6.00
N ILE A 153 -17.23 -16.25 -4.76
CA ILE A 153 -17.00 -14.83 -4.44
C ILE A 153 -15.55 -14.48 -4.75
N LEU A 154 -15.36 -13.50 -5.62
CA LEU A 154 -14.06 -12.88 -5.87
C LEU A 154 -13.69 -11.97 -4.69
N ILE A 155 -12.50 -12.17 -4.14
CA ILE A 155 -11.94 -11.28 -3.11
C ILE A 155 -10.63 -10.74 -3.68
N THR A 156 -10.63 -9.44 -3.99
CA THR A 156 -9.42 -8.76 -4.47
C THR A 156 -8.41 -8.64 -3.33
N PRO A 157 -7.16 -9.09 -3.50
CA PRO A 157 -6.12 -8.89 -2.49
C PRO A 157 -5.87 -7.39 -2.29
N PRO A 158 -5.65 -6.94 -1.04
CA PRO A 158 -5.18 -5.58 -0.80
C PRO A 158 -3.82 -5.38 -1.45
N TRP A 159 -3.61 -4.23 -2.06
CA TRP A 159 -2.30 -3.85 -2.57
C TRP A 159 -1.44 -3.32 -1.41
N ILE A 160 -0.31 -3.97 -1.15
CA ILE A 160 0.52 -3.72 0.03
C ILE A 160 1.97 -3.50 -0.39
N ALA A 161 2.53 -2.33 -0.05
CA ALA A 161 3.97 -2.10 -0.05
C ALA A 161 4.53 -2.24 1.36
N LEU A 162 5.63 -2.96 1.49
CA LEU A 162 6.46 -2.98 2.70
C LEU A 162 7.65 -2.06 2.49
N LEU A 163 7.92 -1.20 3.46
CA LEU A 163 9.00 -0.21 3.41
C LEU A 163 10.04 -0.54 4.48
N ASP A 164 11.32 -0.47 4.11
CA ASP A 164 12.44 -0.59 5.04
C ASP A 164 12.84 0.75 5.66
N ALA A 165 13.85 0.73 6.53
CA ALA A 165 14.34 1.93 7.21
C ALA A 165 15.00 2.96 6.28
N GLN A 166 15.36 2.56 5.06
CA GLN A 166 15.93 3.44 4.04
C GLN A 166 14.85 4.06 3.14
N GLY A 167 13.58 3.67 3.32
CA GLY A 167 12.48 4.10 2.47
C GLY A 167 12.37 3.33 1.15
N ARG A 168 13.20 2.29 0.97
CA ARG A 168 13.05 1.35 -0.14
C ARG A 168 11.83 0.49 0.12
N TRP A 169 11.23 -0.02 -0.95
CA TRP A 169 9.97 -0.75 -0.82
C TRP A 169 9.87 -1.95 -1.74
N ILE A 170 9.01 -2.89 -1.37
CA ILE A 170 8.60 -4.04 -2.18
C ILE A 170 7.08 -4.12 -2.25
N HIS A 171 6.53 -4.47 -3.42
CA HIS A 171 5.14 -4.94 -3.50
C HIS A 171 5.13 -6.40 -3.03
N VAL A 172 4.53 -6.66 -1.87
CA VAL A 172 4.55 -8.00 -1.29
C VAL A 172 3.43 -8.87 -1.84
N ARG A 173 3.76 -10.10 -2.20
CA ARG A 173 2.78 -11.12 -2.58
C ARG A 173 1.96 -11.53 -1.35
N VAL A 174 0.65 -11.42 -1.46
CA VAL A 174 -0.28 -11.86 -0.43
C VAL A 174 -0.42 -13.39 -0.48
N PRO A 175 -0.18 -14.12 0.62
CA PRO A 175 -0.40 -15.55 0.64
C PRO A 175 -1.88 -15.89 0.49
N VAL A 176 -2.15 -17.03 -0.16
CA VAL A 176 -3.51 -17.49 -0.46
C VAL A 176 -3.88 -18.76 0.28
N ASP A 177 -5.18 -18.92 0.55
CA ASP A 177 -5.77 -20.13 1.09
C ASP A 177 -5.94 -21.23 0.03
N GLN A 178 -6.45 -22.38 0.45
CA GLN A 178 -6.77 -23.53 -0.42
C GLN A 178 -7.73 -23.19 -1.58
N CYS A 179 -8.49 -22.10 -1.47
CA CYS A 179 -9.42 -21.60 -2.48
C CYS A 179 -8.84 -20.46 -3.33
N ARG A 180 -7.51 -20.23 -3.24
CA ARG A 180 -6.78 -19.18 -3.96
C ARG A 180 -7.25 -17.76 -3.58
N LYS A 181 -7.84 -17.60 -2.40
CA LYS A 181 -8.24 -16.29 -1.87
C LYS A 181 -7.19 -15.76 -0.91
N PRO A 182 -7.08 -14.44 -0.71
CA PRO A 182 -6.20 -13.89 0.31
C PRO A 182 -6.45 -14.55 1.67
N ARG A 183 -5.38 -14.99 2.33
CA ARG A 183 -5.49 -15.60 3.66
C ARG A 183 -6.20 -14.69 4.66
N ALA A 184 -7.07 -15.27 5.48
CA ALA A 184 -7.88 -14.53 6.45
C ALA A 184 -7.02 -13.78 7.48
N GLU A 185 -5.84 -14.29 7.81
CA GLU A 185 -4.86 -13.69 8.70
C GLU A 185 -4.37 -12.34 8.14
N VAL A 186 -4.07 -12.29 6.84
CA VAL A 186 -3.66 -11.06 6.15
C VAL A 186 -4.80 -10.04 6.13
N MET A 187 -6.00 -10.47 5.75
CA MET A 187 -7.18 -9.60 5.73
C MET A 187 -7.51 -9.04 7.12
N THR A 188 -7.30 -9.85 8.16
CA THR A 188 -7.49 -9.44 9.55
C THR A 188 -6.43 -8.44 9.99
N ALA A 189 -5.15 -8.66 9.65
CA ALA A 189 -4.07 -7.73 9.95
C ALA A 189 -4.28 -6.38 9.25
N VAL A 190 -4.65 -6.39 7.97
CA VAL A 190 -4.96 -5.19 7.18
C VAL A 190 -6.12 -4.40 7.79
N ARG A 191 -7.19 -5.06 8.22
CA ARG A 191 -8.33 -4.41 8.89
C ARG A 191 -7.94 -3.81 10.24
N LYS A 192 -7.15 -4.53 11.05
CA LYS A 192 -6.67 -4.05 12.36
C LYS A 192 -5.69 -2.89 12.24
N ALA A 193 -4.97 -2.80 11.13
CA ALA A 193 -4.09 -1.70 10.80
C ALA A 193 -4.83 -0.46 10.26
N GLY A 194 -6.16 -0.52 10.14
CA GLY A 194 -7.02 0.62 9.80
C GLY A 194 -7.10 1.67 10.91
N PRO A 195 -7.46 2.93 10.59
CA PRO A 195 -7.77 3.93 11.61
C PRO A 195 -8.89 3.39 12.52
N ARG A 196 -8.68 3.52 13.84
CA ARG A 196 -9.70 3.24 14.85
C ARG A 196 -10.75 4.34 14.88
#